data_AF-A0A956A2Q2-F1
#
_entry.id   AF-A0A956A2Q2-F1
#
_cell.length_a   1.000
_cell.length_b   1.000
_cell.length_c   1.000
_cell.angle_alpha   90.00
_cell.angle_beta   90.00
_cell.angle_gamma   90.00
#
_symmetry.space_group_name_H-M   'P 1'
#
loop_
_entity.id
_entity.type
_entity.pdbx_description
1 polymer ?
#
loop_
_entity_poly.entity_id
_entity_poly.type
_entity_poly.pdbx_seq_one_letter_code
_entity_poly.pdbx_strand_id
1 'polypeptide(L)'
;MTEREIAEIDDPEAASLSRRERLALAFAETLIALPTAMTDERFAELRREFDDGEIVEMSYFVGFYNLLHRFNAVIDLDPKAGDEIVVERLADFQLAPDDDDGAR
;
A
#
# COMPACT_ATOMS: atom_id res chain seq x y z
N MET A 1 -13.55 -13.03 -0.21
CA MET A 1 -13.61 -12.52 -1.59
C MET A 1 -14.24 -13.60 -2.44
N THR A 2 -15.34 -13.31 -3.12
CA THR A 2 -16.00 -14.25 -4.03
C THR A 2 -15.29 -14.22 -5.39
N GLU A 3 -15.37 -15.31 -6.17
CA GLU A 3 -14.77 -15.36 -7.51
C GLU A 3 -15.27 -14.24 -8.44
N ARG A 4 -16.49 -13.73 -8.18
CA ARG A 4 -17.06 -12.58 -8.88
C ARG A 4 -16.34 -11.27 -8.58
N GLU A 5 -15.94 -11.07 -7.32
CA GLU A 5 -15.17 -9.89 -6.87
C GLU A 5 -13.74 -9.89 -7.41
N ILE A 6 -13.16 -11.08 -7.69
CA ILE A 6 -11.82 -11.21 -8.27
C ILE A 6 -11.82 -10.85 -9.76
N ALA A 7 -12.87 -11.24 -10.50
CA ALA A 7 -12.97 -10.96 -11.94
C ALA A 7 -13.20 -9.47 -12.27
N GLU A 8 -13.74 -8.69 -11.33
CA GLU A 8 -13.97 -7.24 -11.50
C GLU A 8 -12.69 -6.40 -11.26
N ILE A 9 -11.59 -7.01 -10.80
CA ILE A 9 -10.31 -6.32 -10.54
C ILE A 9 -9.62 -5.86 -11.84
N ASP A 10 -9.83 -6.57 -12.96
CA ASP A 10 -9.19 -6.26 -14.24
C ASP A 10 -9.89 -5.15 -15.05
N ASP A 11 -11.07 -4.68 -14.60
CA ASP A 11 -11.81 -3.56 -15.19
C ASP A 11 -12.28 -2.57 -14.12
N PRO A 12 -11.43 -1.60 -13.71
CA PRO A 12 -11.76 -0.63 -12.67
C PRO A 12 -12.92 0.32 -13.04
N GLU A 13 -13.29 0.44 -14.31
CA GLU A 13 -14.47 1.20 -14.77
C GLU A 13 -15.76 0.36 -14.71
N ALA A 14 -15.67 -0.97 -14.80
CA ALA A 14 -16.81 -1.89 -14.63
C ALA A 14 -17.12 -2.22 -13.17
N ALA A 15 -16.16 -2.02 -12.26
CA ALA A 15 -16.40 -2.15 -10.83
C ALA A 15 -17.45 -1.12 -10.39
N SER A 16 -18.68 -1.60 -10.13
CA SER A 16 -19.77 -0.78 -9.61
C SER A 16 -19.54 -0.46 -8.13
N LEU A 17 -18.48 0.30 -7.84
CA LEU A 17 -18.09 0.67 -6.50
C LEU A 17 -19.15 1.58 -5.87
N SER A 18 -19.41 1.38 -4.59
CA SER A 18 -20.16 2.31 -3.77
C SER A 18 -19.40 3.63 -3.57
N ARG A 19 -20.10 4.65 -3.05
CA ARG A 19 -19.43 5.91 -2.65
C ARG A 19 -18.34 5.65 -1.59
N ARG A 20 -18.64 4.79 -0.63
CA ARG A 20 -17.73 4.40 0.45
C ARG A 20 -16.45 3.77 -0.10
N GLU A 21 -16.57 2.82 -1.03
CA GLU A 21 -15.42 2.13 -1.63
C GLU A 21 -14.55 3.08 -2.49
N ARG A 22 -15.17 3.95 -3.29
CA ARG A 22 -14.41 4.98 -4.04
C ARG A 22 -13.63 5.91 -3.13
N LEU A 23 -14.20 6.31 -1.99
CA LEU A 23 -13.51 7.14 -1.01
C LEU A 23 -12.35 6.40 -0.34
N ALA A 24 -12.52 5.13 0.00
CA ALA A 24 -11.43 4.31 0.53
C ALA A 24 -10.28 4.16 -0.48
N LEU A 25 -10.59 3.93 -1.76
CA LEU A 25 -9.60 3.82 -2.82
C LEU A 25 -8.83 5.14 -3.01
N ALA A 26 -9.53 6.26 -3.14
CA ALA A 26 -8.91 7.58 -3.27
C ALA A 26 -8.04 7.95 -2.04
N PHE A 27 -8.49 7.54 -0.84
CA PHE A 27 -7.71 7.68 0.37
C PHE A 27 -6.41 6.86 0.32
N ALA A 28 -6.49 5.58 -0.06
CA ALA A 28 -5.34 4.70 -0.18
C ALA A 28 -4.32 5.21 -1.20
N GLU A 29 -4.77 5.62 -2.39
CA GLU A 29 -3.94 6.22 -3.43
C GLU A 29 -3.20 7.45 -2.91
N THR A 30 -3.91 8.35 -2.24
CA THR A 30 -3.31 9.57 -1.69
C THR A 30 -2.28 9.24 -0.61
N LEU A 31 -2.62 8.34 0.31
CA LEU A 31 -1.74 7.93 1.40
C LEU A 31 -0.45 7.27 0.89
N ILE A 32 -0.52 6.53 -0.22
CA ILE A 32 0.65 5.88 -0.83
C ILE A 32 1.50 6.89 -1.63
N ALA A 33 0.87 7.71 -2.47
CA ALA A 33 1.55 8.60 -3.42
C ALA A 33 2.08 9.88 -2.77
N LEU A 34 1.27 10.52 -1.92
CA LEU A 34 1.61 11.79 -1.29
C LEU A 34 0.86 11.96 0.04
N PRO A 35 1.34 11.35 1.15
CA PRO A 35 0.69 11.44 2.45
C PRO A 35 0.43 12.88 2.91
N THR A 36 1.30 13.83 2.54
CA THR A 36 1.17 15.25 2.87
C THR A 36 -0.01 15.95 2.18
N ALA A 37 -0.59 15.33 1.15
CA ALA A 37 -1.82 15.82 0.50
C ALA A 37 -3.09 15.40 1.26
N MET A 38 -2.98 14.68 2.37
CA MET A 38 -4.12 14.34 3.23
C MET A 38 -4.47 15.53 4.14
N THR A 39 -5.27 16.46 3.61
CA THR A 39 -5.73 17.65 4.34
C THR A 39 -6.92 17.35 5.25
N ASP A 40 -7.23 18.27 6.16
CA ASP A 40 -8.39 18.16 7.05
C ASP A 40 -9.72 18.07 6.29
N GLU A 41 -9.83 18.73 5.13
CA GLU A 41 -11.01 18.66 4.25
C GLU A 41 -11.21 17.25 3.69
N ARG A 42 -10.13 16.57 3.33
CA ARG A 42 -10.19 15.18 2.83
C ARG A 42 -10.58 14.21 3.94
N PHE A 43 -10.02 14.38 5.13
CA PHE A 43 -10.49 13.63 6.30
C PHE A 43 -11.95 13.93 6.65
N ALA A 44 -12.40 15.17 6.51
CA ALA A 44 -13.80 15.54 6.72
C ALA A 44 -14.74 14.87 5.70
N GLU A 45 -14.30 14.72 4.45
CA GLU A 45 -15.05 13.96 3.44
C GLU A 45 -15.10 12.46 3.77
N LEU A 46 -13.98 11.89 4.21
CA LEU A 46 -13.88 10.49 4.64
C LEU A 46 -14.84 10.19 5.80
N ARG A 47 -14.88 11.10 6.79
CA ARG A 47 -15.78 11.02 7.96
C ARG A 47 -17.27 11.09 7.65
N ARG A 48 -17.66 11.37 6.40
CA ARG A 48 -19.07 11.26 5.97
C ARG A 48 -19.52 9.82 5.80
N GLU A 49 -18.58 8.91 5.55
CA GLU A 49 -18.86 7.49 5.39
C GLU A 49 -18.26 6.69 6.54
N PHE A 50 -17.00 6.96 6.91
CA PHE A 50 -16.23 6.16 7.86
C PHE A 50 -16.21 6.80 9.26
N ASP A 51 -16.21 5.98 10.31
CA ASP A 51 -15.87 6.47 11.64
C ASP A 51 -14.34 6.58 11.86
N ASP A 52 -13.92 7.24 12.94
CA ASP A 52 -12.50 7.46 13.21
C ASP A 52 -11.71 6.15 13.41
N GLY A 53 -12.35 5.10 13.95
CA GLY A 53 -11.74 3.78 14.12
C GLY A 53 -11.47 3.10 12.78
N GLU A 54 -12.45 3.14 11.88
CA GLU A 54 -12.33 2.61 10.52
C GLU A 54 -11.26 3.36 9.71
N ILE A 55 -11.14 4.68 9.90
CA ILE A 55 -10.09 5.48 9.25
C ILE A 55 -8.69 5.09 9.78
N VAL A 56 -8.56 4.87 11.09
CA VAL A 56 -7.30 4.41 11.69
C VAL A 56 -6.93 3.02 11.19
N GLU A 57 -7.88 2.09 11.15
CA GLU A 57 -7.67 0.73 10.64
C GLU A 57 -7.27 0.74 9.16
N MET A 58 -7.97 1.51 8.33
CA MET A 58 -7.63 1.67 6.92
C MET A 58 -6.23 2.27 6.75
N SER A 59 -5.88 3.29 7.54
CA SER A 59 -4.54 3.88 7.52
C SER A 59 -3.46 2.87 7.88
N TYR A 60 -3.72 2.02 8.88
CA TYR A 60 -2.81 0.96 9.29
C TYR A 60 -2.55 -0.04 8.16
N PHE A 61 -3.62 -0.61 7.57
CA PHE A 61 -3.45 -1.62 6.52
C PHE A 61 -2.80 -1.05 5.26
N VAL A 62 -3.24 0.12 4.79
CA VAL A 62 -2.64 0.78 3.62
C VAL A 62 -1.16 1.07 3.86
N GLY A 63 -0.81 1.63 5.03
CA GLY A 63 0.57 1.92 5.40
C GLY A 63 1.42 0.67 5.52
N PHE A 64 0.91 -0.38 6.16
CA PHE A 64 1.61 -1.64 6.34
C PHE A 64 1.91 -2.35 5.02
N TYR A 65 0.94 -2.45 4.11
CA TYR A 65 1.17 -3.05 2.79
C TYR A 65 2.11 -2.20 1.94
N ASN A 66 2.01 -0.86 1.98
CA ASN A 66 2.97 0.00 1.29
C ASN A 66 4.41 -0.20 1.81
N LEU A 67 4.60 -0.38 3.12
CA LEU A 67 5.89 -0.73 3.70
C LEU A 67 6.40 -2.07 3.16
N LEU A 68 5.57 -3.12 3.21
CA LEU A 68 5.95 -4.45 2.71
C LEU A 68 6.29 -4.42 1.21
N HIS A 69 5.50 -3.71 0.40
CA HIS A 69 5.78 -3.55 -1.02
C HIS A 69 7.12 -2.86 -1.29
N ARG A 70 7.41 -1.76 -0.56
CA ARG A 70 8.69 -1.05 -0.69
C ARG A 70 9.87 -1.88 -0.18
N PHE A 71 9.68 -2.59 0.92
CA PHE A 71 10.67 -3.51 1.46
C PHE A 71 11.02 -4.60 0.44
N ASN A 72 10.01 -5.30 -0.09
CA ASN A 72 10.18 -6.36 -1.08
C ASN A 72 10.87 -5.85 -2.34
N ALA A 73 10.54 -4.64 -2.81
CA ALA A 73 11.18 -4.03 -3.97
C ALA A 73 12.68 -3.74 -3.75
N VAL A 74 13.10 -3.40 -2.53
CA VAL A 74 14.52 -3.13 -2.21
C VAL A 74 15.35 -4.42 -2.16
N ILE A 75 14.78 -5.51 -1.64
CA ILE A 75 15.49 -6.78 -1.49
C ILE A 75 15.35 -7.72 -2.69
N ASP A 76 14.73 -7.25 -3.78
CA ASP A 76 14.40 -8.01 -4.99
C ASP A 76 13.69 -9.35 -4.70
N LEU A 77 12.75 -9.31 -3.75
CA LEU A 77 11.94 -10.48 -3.42
C LEU A 77 10.85 -10.62 -4.49
N ASP A 78 11.05 -11.54 -5.44
CA ASP A 78 10.04 -11.86 -6.44
C ASP A 78 8.76 -12.37 -5.76
N PRO A 79 7.62 -11.66 -5.86
CA PRO A 79 6.35 -12.10 -5.27
C PRO A 79 5.81 -13.40 -5.89
N LYS A 80 6.34 -13.86 -7.04
CA LYS A 80 6.04 -15.20 -7.60
C LYS A 80 6.69 -16.34 -6.84
N ALA A 81 7.55 -16.07 -5.86
CA ALA A 81 8.13 -17.10 -5.01
C ALA A 81 7.08 -17.84 -4.13
N GLY A 82 5.87 -17.29 -3.98
CA GLY A 82 4.72 -17.97 -3.39
C GLY A 82 4.82 -18.14 -1.87
N ASP A 83 3.87 -17.54 -1.14
CA ASP A 83 3.46 -17.77 0.26
C ASP A 83 4.51 -17.86 1.38
N GLU A 84 5.80 -17.76 1.09
CA GLU A 84 6.86 -17.81 2.08
C GLU A 84 7.71 -16.54 1.91
N ILE A 85 7.61 -15.64 2.88
CA ILE A 85 8.71 -14.72 3.14
C ILE A 85 9.91 -15.61 3.45
N VAL A 86 10.77 -15.87 2.47
CA VAL A 86 11.94 -16.72 2.65
C VAL A 86 12.92 -15.95 3.52
N VAL A 87 12.82 -16.10 4.84
CA VAL A 87 13.71 -15.48 5.83
C VAL A 87 15.17 -15.84 5.53
N GLU A 88 15.42 -17.01 4.95
CA GLU A 88 16.76 -17.40 4.46
C GLU A 88 17.34 -16.46 3.40
N ARG A 89 16.52 -15.87 2.51
CA ARG A 89 17.02 -14.88 1.53
C ARG A 89 17.37 -13.54 2.16
N LEU A 90 16.78 -13.21 3.31
CA LEU A 90 17.17 -12.03 4.08
C LEU A 90 18.54 -12.20 4.75
N ALA A 91 18.96 -13.44 5.04
CA ALA A 91 20.27 -13.69 5.65
C ALA A 91 21.42 -13.34 4.70
N ASP A 92 21.19 -13.44 3.39
CA ASP A 92 22.16 -13.10 2.35
C ASP A 92 22.05 -11.65 1.86
N PHE A 93 21.07 -10.88 2.35
CA PHE A 93 20.92 -9.47 1.98
C PHE A 93 22.09 -8.66 2.51
N GLN A 94 22.92 -8.17 1.60
CA GLN A 94 24.00 -7.24 1.88
C GLN A 94 23.57 -5.85 1.41
N LEU A 95 23.57 -4.88 2.32
CA LEU A 95 23.56 -3.48 1.92
C LEU A 95 24.80 -3.25 1.05
N ALA A 96 24.61 -2.69 -0.15
CA ALA A 96 25.75 -2.25 -0.96
C ALA A 96 26.64 -1.37 -0.08
N PRO A 97 27.98 -1.55 -0.11
CA PRO A 97 28.87 -0.69 0.65
C PRO A 97 28.56 0.76 0.29
N ASP A 98 28.47 1.62 1.31
CA ASP A 98 28.39 3.06 1.08
C ASP A 98 29.59 3.43 0.20
N ASP A 99 29.33 3.90 -1.02
CA ASP A 99 30.35 4.55 -1.83
C ASP A 99 30.72 5.86 -1.11
N ASP A 100 31.51 5.75 -0.04
CA ASP A 100 32.31 6.83 0.50
C ASP A 100 33.42 7.11 -0.50
N ASP A 101 33.03 7.63 -1.67
CA ASP A 101 33.97 8.30 -2.57
C ASP A 101 34.19 9.70 -1.99
N GLY A 102 34.95 9.69 -0.89
CA GLY A 102 35.50 10.86 -0.26
C GLY A 102 36.18 11.70 -1.33
N ALA A 103 35.57 12.85 -1.60
CA ALA A 103 36.12 13.92 -2.39
C ALA A 103 37.61 14.13 -2.02
N ARG A 104 38.48 13.86 -2.99
CA ARG A 104 39.84 14.38 -3.05
C ARG A 104 39.91 15.51 -4.07
#